data_AF-A0A2V9UZV8-F1
#
_entry.id   AF-A0A2V9UZV8-F1
#
_cell.length_a   1.000
_cell.length_b   1.000
_cell.length_c   1.000
_cell.angle_alpha   90.00
_cell.angle_beta   90.00
_cell.angle_gamma   90.00
#
_symmetry.space_group_name_H-M   'P 1'
#
loop_
_entity.id
_entity.type
_entity.pdbx_description
1 polymer ?
#
loop_
_entity_poly.entity_id
_entity_poly.type
_entity_poly.pdbx_seq_one_letter_code
_entity_poly.pdbx_strand_id
1 'polypeptide(L)'
;MPLFLLSKGSPLIRISELKQPACSTDKLRLALAVCLAIAFAGNAQNNVLKNVAAEDRPDAVRVEMRNVTYHFTDSISAHIFHLQGTLTSITKGTIPFFDDKNSFVLAISSAEISIATDVMSNVLNQNVFSASDAPLKGIEVGSEGDALRIKGRLHSKGDIPFETIGRMSVTPDGEIRIHPEKVKAGHLPVKGLMDLLGLKISNLISTKKVRGIRTEGNDLLLNPGQILPPPQIQGRLTNVRVKGSQIIQTFGTTLPDRGSKQTGNYMSYRGAQLRFGKLRFLSRSLQTTVVCRIYQDNTRFRPAGIHARLQQAAQSAKQEI
;
A
#
# COMPACT_ATOMS: atom_id res chain seq x y z
N MET A 1 45.77 -59.24 19.92
CA MET A 1 45.48 -60.34 18.99
C MET A 1 45.03 -61.54 19.80
N PRO A 2 44.02 -62.34 19.40
CA PRO A 2 43.10 -62.26 18.25
C PRO A 2 41.66 -61.86 18.70
N LEU A 3 40.68 -61.41 17.90
CA LEU A 3 40.35 -61.46 16.46
C LEU A 3 39.33 -62.57 16.09
N PHE A 4 38.25 -62.15 15.40
CA PHE A 4 37.36 -62.90 14.46
C PHE A 4 36.28 -63.86 15.04
N LEU A 5 35.12 -64.18 14.40
CA LEU A 5 34.44 -63.86 13.12
C LEU A 5 33.01 -64.47 13.11
N LEU A 6 32.16 -63.95 12.19
CA LEU A 6 31.06 -64.62 11.42
C LEU A 6 29.80 -65.06 12.20
N SER A 7 28.57 -64.91 11.69
CA SER A 7 28.09 -65.46 10.41
C SER A 7 26.70 -64.92 9.98
N LYS A 8 26.46 -65.04 8.67
CA LYS A 8 25.29 -64.79 7.80
C LYS A 8 23.87 -65.11 8.31
N GLY A 9 22.87 -64.45 7.71
CA GLY A 9 21.62 -65.10 7.29
C GLY A 9 20.36 -64.22 7.20
N SER A 10 19.89 -63.90 5.99
CA SER A 10 18.47 -63.57 5.70
C SER A 10 17.67 -64.87 5.53
N PRO A 11 16.35 -64.93 5.85
CA PRO A 11 15.30 -64.78 4.82
C PRO A 11 14.02 -64.05 5.32
N LEU A 12 13.32 -63.25 4.51
CA LEU A 12 12.19 -63.62 3.61
C LEU A 12 11.04 -64.38 4.30
N ILE A 13 9.94 -63.67 4.62
CA ILE A 13 8.61 -64.26 4.86
C ILE A 13 7.62 -63.69 3.84
N ARG A 14 6.94 -64.63 3.19
CA ARG A 14 5.96 -64.49 2.10
C ARG A 14 4.65 -63.86 2.59
N ILE A 15 4.07 -62.98 1.77
CA ILE A 15 2.64 -62.66 1.80
C ILE A 15 1.99 -63.47 0.68
N SER A 16 1.26 -64.51 1.05
CA SER A 16 0.37 -65.25 0.16
C SER A 16 -1.07 -65.09 0.66
N GLU A 17 -1.94 -64.84 -0.31
CA GLU A 17 -3.40 -65.04 -0.31
C GLU A 17 -4.28 -64.03 0.43
N LEU A 18 -4.74 -63.02 -0.34
CA LEU A 18 -6.16 -62.70 -0.33
C LEU A 18 -6.70 -62.86 -1.76
N LYS A 19 -7.50 -63.91 -1.88
CA LYS A 19 -8.16 -64.43 -3.06
C LYS A 19 -9.35 -63.53 -3.43
N GLN A 20 -9.34 -63.04 -4.67
CA GLN A 20 -10.46 -62.35 -5.31
C GLN A 20 -11.57 -63.36 -5.68
N PRO A 21 -12.84 -62.97 -5.64
CA PRO A 21 -13.83 -63.47 -6.59
C PRO A 21 -14.03 -62.47 -7.74
N ALA A 22 -14.02 -63.00 -8.95
CA ALA A 22 -14.24 -62.31 -10.21
C ALA A 22 -15.71 -61.91 -10.42
N CYS A 23 -15.98 -60.78 -11.07
CA CYS A 23 -16.87 -60.67 -12.25
C CYS A 23 -17.01 -59.21 -12.74
N SER A 24 -17.19 -59.07 -14.05
CA SER A 24 -17.70 -57.91 -14.80
C SER A 24 -16.65 -56.92 -15.33
N THR A 25 -16.08 -57.34 -16.45
CA THR A 25 -15.56 -56.54 -17.55
C THR A 25 -16.59 -55.52 -18.04
N ASP A 26 -16.51 -54.29 -17.54
CA ASP A 26 -16.95 -53.07 -18.25
C ASP A 26 -16.48 -51.74 -17.61
N LYS A 27 -15.73 -51.81 -16.50
CA LYS A 27 -15.21 -50.62 -15.81
C LYS A 27 -13.69 -50.39 -15.96
N LEU A 28 -13.01 -51.22 -16.77
CA LEU A 28 -11.55 -51.18 -16.93
C LEU A 28 -11.06 -50.31 -18.09
N ARG A 29 -11.97 -49.69 -18.87
CA ARG A 29 -11.61 -48.68 -19.88
C ARG A 29 -11.85 -47.24 -19.44
N LEU A 30 -12.49 -47.01 -18.29
CA LEU A 30 -12.73 -45.66 -17.76
C LEU A 30 -11.71 -45.25 -16.69
N ALA A 31 -11.10 -46.22 -15.99
CA ALA A 31 -10.05 -45.93 -15.00
C ALA A 31 -8.67 -45.62 -15.63
N LEU A 32 -8.43 -46.03 -16.88
CA LEU A 32 -7.18 -45.72 -17.59
C LEU A 32 -7.22 -44.38 -18.36
N ALA A 33 -8.42 -43.81 -18.57
CA ALA A 33 -8.60 -42.50 -19.18
C ALA A 33 -8.61 -41.34 -18.16
N VAL A 34 -8.86 -41.61 -16.87
CA VAL A 34 -8.81 -40.60 -15.81
C VAL A 34 -7.37 -40.38 -15.30
N CYS A 35 -6.48 -41.38 -15.39
CA CYS A 35 -5.07 -41.22 -15.02
C CYS A 35 -4.20 -40.55 -16.10
N LEU A 36 -4.64 -40.47 -17.37
CA LEU A 36 -3.93 -39.72 -18.42
C LEU A 36 -4.40 -38.26 -18.58
N ALA A 37 -5.55 -37.88 -18.01
CA ALA A 37 -6.00 -36.48 -17.98
C ALA A 37 -5.39 -35.65 -16.83
N ILE A 38 -4.86 -36.31 -15.78
CA ILE A 38 -4.16 -35.63 -14.67
C ILE A 38 -2.69 -35.33 -15.03
N ALA A 39 -2.16 -35.90 -16.11
CA ALA A 39 -0.81 -35.63 -16.60
C ALA A 39 -0.69 -34.37 -17.51
N PHE A 40 -1.81 -33.71 -17.87
CA PHE A 40 -1.80 -32.45 -18.66
C PHE A 40 -2.45 -31.25 -17.95
N ALA A 41 -2.80 -31.37 -16.67
CA ALA A 41 -3.15 -30.21 -15.82
C ALA A 41 -1.94 -29.68 -15.01
N GLY A 42 -0.74 -30.20 -15.26
CA GLY A 42 0.49 -29.77 -14.61
C GLY A 42 1.22 -28.68 -15.39
N ASN A 43 0.61 -27.49 -15.57
CA ASN A 43 1.34 -26.23 -15.86
C ASN A 43 0.42 -24.98 -15.86
N ALA A 44 -0.62 -24.95 -15.03
CA ALA A 44 -1.49 -23.77 -14.91
C ALA A 44 -1.84 -23.44 -13.44
N GLN A 45 -0.91 -23.67 -12.50
CA GLN A 45 -1.10 -23.33 -11.09
C GLN A 45 0.24 -23.22 -10.34
N ASN A 46 1.17 -22.39 -10.83
CA ASN A 46 2.36 -21.99 -10.06
C ASN A 46 2.53 -20.46 -9.94
N ASN A 47 1.52 -19.67 -10.33
CA ASN A 47 1.56 -18.21 -10.19
C ASN A 47 0.87 -17.66 -8.93
N VAL A 48 0.46 -18.51 -8.00
CA VAL A 48 -0.19 -18.08 -6.73
C VAL A 48 0.80 -18.05 -5.53
N LEU A 49 2.07 -18.46 -5.72
CA LEU A 49 3.11 -18.37 -4.69
C LEU A 49 4.36 -17.58 -5.12
N LYS A 50 4.19 -16.59 -6.02
CA LYS A 50 5.16 -15.49 -6.18
C LYS A 50 4.69 -14.22 -5.47
N ASN A 51 4.04 -14.36 -4.31
CA ASN A 51 4.30 -13.43 -3.22
C ASN A 51 5.65 -13.80 -2.64
N VAL A 52 6.72 -13.51 -3.40
CA VAL A 52 8.05 -13.47 -2.81
C VAL A 52 7.99 -12.38 -1.78
N ALA A 53 7.87 -12.83 -0.54
CA ALA A 53 8.18 -12.11 0.66
C ALA A 53 9.14 -10.95 0.35
N ALA A 54 8.72 -9.73 0.68
CA ALA A 54 9.59 -8.57 0.80
C ALA A 54 10.63 -8.74 1.95
N GLU A 55 10.98 -9.99 2.27
CA GLU A 55 11.67 -10.40 3.48
C GLU A 55 13.14 -10.71 3.22
N ASP A 56 13.64 -10.73 1.97
CA ASP A 56 15.08 -10.90 1.71
C ASP A 56 15.61 -10.03 0.58
N ARG A 57 15.24 -8.74 0.60
CA ARG A 57 16.00 -7.72 -0.12
C ARG A 57 17.10 -7.20 0.82
N PRO A 58 18.38 -7.52 0.60
CA PRO A 58 19.46 -7.11 1.51
C PRO A 58 19.61 -5.58 1.60
N ASP A 59 19.04 -4.83 0.66
CA ASP A 59 19.03 -3.38 0.58
C ASP A 59 17.71 -2.72 1.06
N ALA A 60 16.70 -3.50 1.45
CA ALA A 60 15.44 -2.97 1.95
C ALA A 60 15.45 -2.80 3.47
N VAL A 61 15.01 -1.63 3.94
CA VAL A 61 14.81 -1.37 5.37
C VAL A 61 13.36 -1.69 5.69
N ARG A 62 13.11 -2.70 6.53
CA ARG A 62 11.75 -2.97 7.04
C ARG A 62 11.33 -1.83 7.96
N VAL A 63 10.10 -1.36 7.79
CA VAL A 63 9.53 -0.28 8.58
C VAL A 63 8.21 -0.71 9.19
N GLU A 64 8.02 -0.31 10.43
CA GLU A 64 6.78 -0.44 11.18
C GLU A 64 6.44 0.91 11.80
N MET A 65 5.17 1.30 11.78
CA MET A 65 4.71 2.52 12.42
C MET A 65 3.41 2.23 13.18
N ARG A 66 3.25 2.86 14.34
CA ARG A 66 2.02 2.78 15.13
C ARG A 66 1.68 4.14 15.71
N ASN A 67 0.45 4.59 15.45
CA ASN A 67 -0.10 5.86 15.91
C ASN A 67 0.81 7.06 15.61
N VAL A 68 1.09 7.30 14.32
CA VAL A 68 2.03 8.32 13.84
C VAL A 68 1.32 9.32 12.93
N THR A 69 1.42 10.61 13.21
CA THR A 69 1.03 11.65 12.25
C THR A 69 2.22 12.03 11.38
N TYR A 70 2.17 11.60 10.12
CA TYR A 70 3.19 11.87 9.10
C TYR A 70 2.88 13.17 8.34
N HIS A 71 3.84 14.10 8.31
CA HIS A 71 3.72 15.35 7.55
C HIS A 71 4.52 15.27 6.25
N PHE A 72 3.83 15.22 5.12
CA PHE A 72 4.43 15.32 3.78
C PHE A 72 4.92 16.75 3.48
N THR A 73 4.12 17.72 3.93
CA THR A 73 4.36 19.16 3.90
C THR A 73 3.79 19.80 5.16
N ASP A 74 3.85 21.13 5.26
CA ASP A 74 3.26 21.90 6.34
C ASP A 74 1.72 21.85 6.34
N SER A 75 1.12 21.70 5.16
CA SER A 75 -0.34 21.68 4.89
C SER A 75 -0.91 20.27 4.63
N ILE A 76 -0.04 19.27 4.43
CA ILE A 76 -0.44 17.91 4.04
C ILE A 76 0.13 16.90 5.03
N SER A 77 -0.77 16.26 5.79
CA SER A 77 -0.46 15.23 6.76
C SER A 77 -1.42 14.05 6.70
N ALA A 78 -0.94 12.88 7.07
CA ALA A 78 -1.76 11.68 7.26
C ALA A 78 -1.53 11.10 8.65
N HIS A 79 -2.61 10.61 9.27
CA HIS A 79 -2.53 9.87 10.51
C HIS A 79 -2.44 8.38 10.20
N ILE A 80 -1.35 7.75 10.62
CA ILE A 80 -1.06 6.33 10.42
C ILE A 80 -1.41 5.62 11.72
N PHE A 81 -2.50 4.85 11.72
CA PHE A 81 -2.87 4.03 12.89
C PHE A 81 -1.88 2.88 13.06
N HIS A 82 -1.61 2.18 11.96
CA HIS A 82 -0.56 1.19 11.84
C HIS A 82 -0.05 1.12 10.40
N LEU A 83 1.22 0.76 10.23
CA LEU A 83 1.84 0.51 8.94
C LEU A 83 2.94 -0.53 9.08
N GLN A 84 3.00 -1.47 8.14
CA GLN A 84 4.13 -2.36 7.91
C GLN A 84 4.53 -2.28 6.44
N GLY A 85 5.84 -2.23 6.20
CA GLY A 85 6.36 -2.17 4.83
C GLY A 85 7.87 -2.18 4.76
N THR A 86 8.39 -1.69 3.64
CA THR A 86 9.82 -1.52 3.40
C THR A 86 10.13 -0.16 2.81
N LEU A 87 11.29 0.38 3.15
CA LEU A 87 11.91 1.53 2.51
C LEU A 87 13.01 1.02 1.59
N THR A 88 12.94 1.39 0.32
CA THR A 88 13.97 1.07 -0.68
C THR A 88 14.46 2.34 -1.33
N SER A 89 15.76 2.43 -1.57
CA SER A 89 16.34 3.59 -2.25
C SER A 89 15.81 3.69 -3.67
N ILE A 90 15.52 4.92 -4.12
CA ILE A 90 15.16 5.18 -5.53
C ILE A 90 16.40 5.00 -6.43
N THR A 91 17.59 5.35 -5.93
CA THR A 91 18.85 5.15 -6.64
C THR A 91 19.47 3.82 -6.22
N LYS A 92 19.74 2.94 -7.19
CA LYS A 92 20.35 1.63 -6.94
C LYS A 92 21.72 1.79 -6.29
N GLY A 93 21.97 1.03 -5.22
CA GLY A 93 23.27 1.01 -4.53
C GLY A 93 23.49 2.16 -3.55
N THR A 94 22.52 3.07 -3.36
CA THR A 94 22.59 4.10 -2.32
C THR A 94 21.77 3.71 -1.10
N ILE A 95 22.16 4.26 0.05
CA ILE A 95 21.42 4.10 1.30
C ILE A 95 20.21 5.05 1.24
N PRO A 96 18.98 4.58 1.54
CA PRO A 96 17.83 5.47 1.71
C PRO A 96 18.16 6.57 2.70
N PHE A 97 17.90 7.84 2.34
CA PHE A 97 18.09 8.96 3.23
C PHE A 97 16.74 9.44 3.74
N PHE A 98 16.45 9.10 4.99
CA PHE A 98 15.12 9.31 5.55
C PHE A 98 14.68 10.78 5.53
N ASP A 99 15.60 11.73 5.74
CA ASP A 99 15.28 13.16 5.74
C ASP A 99 15.05 13.71 4.32
N ASP A 100 15.52 13.00 3.29
CA ASP A 100 15.24 13.29 1.89
C ASP A 100 14.13 12.36 1.37
N LYS A 101 12.91 12.89 1.41
CA LYS A 101 11.69 12.22 0.91
C LYS A 101 11.77 11.79 -0.55
N ASN A 102 12.72 12.30 -1.35
CA ASN A 102 12.90 11.90 -2.75
C ASN A 102 13.96 10.82 -2.94
N SER A 103 14.59 10.35 -1.85
CA SER A 103 15.65 9.33 -1.94
C SER A 103 15.12 7.90 -1.80
N PHE A 104 13.85 7.71 -1.44
CA PHE A 104 13.29 6.40 -1.17
C PHE A 104 11.83 6.25 -1.59
N VAL A 105 11.44 5.00 -1.79
CA VAL A 105 10.06 4.53 -1.95
C VAL A 105 9.64 3.81 -0.67
N LEU A 106 8.44 4.11 -0.18
CA LEU A 106 7.78 3.35 0.88
C LEU A 106 6.84 2.32 0.25
N ALA A 107 7.26 1.06 0.26
CA ALA A 107 6.44 -0.07 -0.17
C ALA A 107 5.65 -0.64 1.02
N ILE A 108 4.37 -0.27 1.09
CA ILE A 108 3.41 -0.68 2.12
C ILE A 108 2.93 -2.10 1.84
N SER A 109 3.10 -2.97 2.84
CA SER A 109 2.53 -4.33 2.84
C SER A 109 1.15 -4.34 3.52
N SER A 110 0.99 -3.61 4.62
CA SER A 110 -0.30 -3.42 5.31
C SER A 110 -0.33 -2.07 6.00
N ALA A 111 -1.47 -1.37 5.99
CA ALA A 111 -1.64 -0.13 6.75
C ALA A 111 -3.11 0.26 6.92
N GLU A 112 -3.41 1.02 7.98
CA GLU A 112 -4.62 1.85 8.07
C GLU A 112 -4.21 3.30 8.28
N ILE A 113 -4.63 4.17 7.35
CA ILE A 113 -4.21 5.57 7.26
C ILE A 113 -5.45 6.46 7.13
N SER A 114 -5.50 7.54 7.89
CA SER A 114 -6.53 8.58 7.81
C SER A 114 -5.97 9.87 7.22
N ILE A 115 -6.73 10.49 6.32
CA ILE A 115 -6.48 11.84 5.83
C ILE A 115 -7.74 12.67 6.05
N ALA A 116 -7.60 13.85 6.63
CA ALA A 116 -8.72 14.76 6.82
C ALA A 116 -9.18 15.35 5.47
N THR A 117 -10.47 15.64 5.32
CA THR A 117 -11.02 16.12 4.04
C THR A 117 -10.48 17.50 3.64
N ASP A 118 -10.24 18.39 4.61
CA ASP A 118 -9.56 19.67 4.40
C ASP A 118 -8.11 19.49 3.92
N VAL A 119 -7.40 18.50 4.48
CA VAL A 119 -6.06 18.12 4.00
C VAL A 119 -6.11 17.55 2.59
N MET A 120 -7.13 16.75 2.24
CA MET A 120 -7.33 16.29 0.86
C MET A 120 -7.57 17.47 -0.11
N SER A 121 -8.24 18.53 0.34
CA SER A 121 -8.36 19.78 -0.43
C SER A 121 -6.99 20.37 -0.73
N ASN A 122 -6.08 20.38 0.25
CA ASN A 122 -4.70 20.84 0.04
C ASN A 122 -3.95 19.95 -0.96
N VAL A 123 -4.06 18.62 -0.86
CA VAL A 123 -3.46 17.69 -1.83
C VAL A 123 -3.94 17.99 -3.25
N LEU A 124 -5.26 18.13 -3.44
CA LEU A 124 -5.82 18.36 -4.77
C LEU A 124 -5.39 19.72 -5.34
N ASN A 125 -5.37 20.79 -4.55
CA ASN A 125 -4.98 22.10 -5.06
C ASN A 125 -3.46 22.26 -5.24
N GLN A 126 -2.64 21.66 -4.37
CA GLN A 126 -1.19 21.91 -4.33
C GLN A 126 -0.37 20.88 -5.11
N ASN A 127 -0.90 19.66 -5.29
CA ASN A 127 -0.16 18.57 -5.94
C ASN A 127 -0.78 18.15 -7.28
N VAL A 128 -2.11 18.12 -7.35
CA VAL A 128 -2.83 17.61 -8.51
C VAL A 128 -3.17 18.74 -9.51
N PHE A 129 -3.80 19.82 -9.03
CA PHE A 129 -4.30 20.92 -9.85
C PHE A 129 -3.47 22.21 -9.66
N SER A 130 -2.17 22.05 -9.44
CA SER A 130 -1.26 23.15 -9.14
C SER A 130 -0.91 24.03 -10.35
N ALA A 131 -1.00 23.50 -11.57
CA ALA A 131 -0.73 24.24 -12.80
C ALA A 131 -1.71 25.42 -12.97
N SER A 132 -1.25 26.55 -13.51
CA SER A 132 -2.10 27.74 -13.70
C SER A 132 -3.27 27.47 -14.64
N ASP A 133 -3.07 26.65 -15.67
CA ASP A 133 -4.07 26.20 -16.64
C ASP A 133 -4.85 24.94 -16.19
N ALA A 134 -4.74 24.55 -14.92
CA ALA A 134 -5.40 23.35 -14.41
C ALA A 134 -6.93 23.40 -14.62
N PRO A 135 -7.54 22.26 -14.97
CA PRO A 135 -8.97 22.14 -15.27
C PRO A 135 -9.90 22.55 -14.14
N LEU A 136 -9.48 22.30 -12.91
CA LEU A 136 -10.26 22.53 -11.71
C LEU A 136 -9.47 23.44 -10.77
N LYS A 137 -10.18 24.33 -10.07
CA LYS A 137 -9.59 25.32 -9.17
C LYS A 137 -10.37 25.42 -7.87
N GLY A 138 -9.68 25.71 -6.79
CA GLY A 138 -10.28 25.96 -5.47
C GLY A 138 -11.10 24.77 -5.00
N ILE A 139 -10.54 23.58 -5.10
CA ILE A 139 -11.22 22.35 -4.69
C ILE A 139 -11.36 22.34 -3.17
N GLU A 140 -12.57 22.13 -2.69
CA GLU A 140 -12.89 21.92 -1.28
C GLU A 140 -13.54 20.55 -1.12
N VAL A 141 -12.99 19.73 -0.24
CA VAL A 141 -13.48 18.39 0.07
C VAL A 141 -14.03 18.40 1.49
N GLY A 142 -15.24 17.91 1.63
CA GLY A 142 -15.92 17.62 2.89
C GLY A 142 -16.62 16.27 2.83
N SER A 143 -17.40 16.00 3.86
CA SER A 143 -18.19 14.77 4.00
C SER A 143 -19.68 15.09 4.05
N GLU A 144 -20.50 14.25 3.44
CA GLU A 144 -21.95 14.21 3.62
C GLU A 144 -22.35 12.77 3.94
N GLY A 145 -22.57 12.47 5.22
CA GLY A 145 -22.73 11.10 5.68
C GLY A 145 -21.46 10.27 5.46
N ASP A 146 -21.58 9.19 4.70
CA ASP A 146 -20.49 8.30 4.26
C ASP A 146 -19.97 8.61 2.85
N ALA A 147 -20.47 9.68 2.22
CA ALA A 147 -20.04 10.17 0.92
C ALA A 147 -19.13 11.41 1.04
N LEU A 148 -18.39 11.69 -0.04
CA LEU A 148 -17.63 12.92 -0.18
C LEU A 148 -18.52 14.01 -0.78
N ARG A 149 -18.44 15.21 -0.21
CA ARG A 149 -18.94 16.45 -0.83
C ARG A 149 -17.75 17.22 -1.37
N ILE A 150 -17.71 17.44 -2.68
CA ILE A 150 -16.60 18.12 -3.35
C ILE A 150 -17.14 19.37 -4.04
N LYS A 151 -16.58 20.52 -3.73
CA LYS A 151 -16.86 21.80 -4.38
C LYS A 151 -15.63 22.28 -5.13
N GLY A 152 -15.83 23.13 -6.12
CA GLY A 152 -14.74 23.80 -6.82
C GLY A 152 -15.23 24.62 -7.99
N ARG A 153 -14.29 25.06 -8.82
CA ARG A 153 -14.56 25.76 -10.07
C ARG A 153 -13.97 25.03 -11.24
N LEU A 154 -14.75 24.87 -12.30
CA LEU A 154 -14.31 24.33 -13.58
C LEU A 154 -13.76 25.48 -14.42
N HIS A 155 -12.47 25.42 -14.73
CA HIS A 155 -11.78 26.41 -15.55
C HIS A 155 -12.01 26.09 -17.04
N SER A 156 -12.71 26.99 -17.73
CA SER A 156 -12.99 26.87 -19.16
C SER A 156 -13.00 28.27 -19.81
N LYS A 157 -14.01 28.64 -20.61
CA LYS A 157 -14.18 30.03 -21.09
C LYS A 157 -14.62 31.03 -20.00
N GLY A 158 -14.75 30.54 -18.76
CA GLY A 158 -15.09 31.23 -17.52
C GLY A 158 -15.02 30.22 -16.37
N ASP A 159 -15.00 30.69 -15.12
CA ASP A 159 -14.92 29.81 -13.94
C ASP A 159 -16.33 29.44 -13.46
N ILE A 160 -16.74 28.20 -13.73
CA ILE A 160 -18.08 27.70 -13.37
C ILE A 160 -18.02 26.99 -12.01
N PRO A 161 -18.72 27.47 -10.97
CA PRO A 161 -18.75 26.78 -9.69
C PRO A 161 -19.53 25.47 -9.80
N PHE A 162 -19.01 24.41 -9.19
CA PHE A 162 -19.67 23.12 -9.10
C PHE A 162 -19.64 22.56 -7.66
N GLU A 163 -20.58 21.67 -7.39
CA GLU A 163 -20.67 20.85 -6.19
C GLU A 163 -21.09 19.44 -6.62
N THR A 164 -20.41 18.42 -6.09
CA THR A 164 -20.73 17.01 -6.33
C THR A 164 -20.74 16.23 -5.02
N ILE A 165 -21.68 15.30 -4.89
CA ILE A 165 -21.68 14.28 -3.84
C ILE A 165 -21.33 12.95 -4.50
N GLY A 166 -20.33 12.26 -3.98
CA GLY A 166 -19.87 10.99 -4.55
C GLY A 166 -19.49 9.95 -3.51
N ARG A 167 -19.85 8.70 -3.77
CA ARG A 167 -19.45 7.55 -2.95
C ARG A 167 -18.09 7.03 -3.36
N MET A 168 -17.31 6.61 -2.37
CA MET A 168 -15.98 6.04 -2.59
C MET A 168 -16.04 4.52 -2.64
N SER A 169 -15.21 3.92 -3.49
CA SER A 169 -14.93 2.49 -3.55
C SER A 169 -13.49 2.25 -3.97
N VAL A 170 -13.03 1.00 -3.94
CA VAL A 170 -11.69 0.61 -4.38
C VAL A 170 -11.80 -0.20 -5.65
N THR A 171 -11.01 0.15 -6.68
CA THR A 171 -10.94 -0.64 -7.91
C THR A 171 -10.12 -1.92 -7.69
N PRO A 172 -10.25 -2.95 -8.55
CA PRO A 172 -9.41 -4.15 -8.47
C PRO A 172 -7.89 -3.84 -8.46
N ASP A 173 -7.49 -2.77 -9.13
CA ASP A 173 -6.10 -2.29 -9.24
C ASP A 173 -5.62 -1.51 -8.00
N GLY A 174 -6.50 -1.25 -7.03
CA GLY A 174 -6.17 -0.52 -5.80
C GLY A 174 -6.17 1.01 -5.98
N GLU A 175 -6.93 1.53 -6.94
CA GLU A 175 -7.24 2.96 -7.04
C GLU A 175 -8.49 3.29 -6.23
N ILE A 176 -8.59 4.55 -5.79
CA ILE A 176 -9.82 5.08 -5.21
C ILE A 176 -10.75 5.45 -6.37
N ARG A 177 -11.93 4.84 -6.41
CA ARG A 177 -13.02 5.21 -7.32
C ARG A 177 -14.02 6.11 -6.58
N ILE A 178 -14.30 7.27 -7.13
CA ILE A 178 -15.38 8.15 -6.69
C ILE A 178 -16.48 8.09 -7.76
N HIS A 179 -17.64 7.56 -7.36
CA HIS A 179 -18.84 7.52 -8.19
C HIS A 179 -19.73 8.71 -7.82
N PRO A 180 -19.92 9.71 -8.72
CA PRO A 180 -20.80 10.83 -8.47
C PRO A 180 -22.27 10.40 -8.41
N GLU A 181 -22.98 10.82 -7.37
CA GLU A 181 -24.41 10.56 -7.19
C GLU A 181 -25.27 11.79 -7.50
N LYS A 182 -24.74 12.96 -7.16
CA LYS A 182 -25.39 14.25 -7.37
C LYS A 182 -24.36 15.22 -7.86
N VAL A 183 -24.71 16.00 -8.88
CA VAL A 183 -23.86 17.08 -9.36
C VAL A 183 -24.70 18.33 -9.58
N LYS A 184 -24.15 19.47 -9.19
CA LYS A 184 -24.69 20.82 -9.42
C LYS A 184 -23.58 21.67 -10.02
N ALA A 185 -23.85 22.47 -11.04
CA ALA A 185 -22.95 23.54 -11.43
C ALA A 185 -23.70 24.78 -11.94
N GLY A 186 -23.45 25.92 -11.29
CA GLY A 186 -24.13 27.18 -11.59
C GLY A 186 -25.65 27.07 -11.75
N HIS A 187 -26.20 27.83 -12.70
CA HIS A 187 -27.62 27.86 -13.05
C HIS A 187 -27.94 26.92 -14.23
N LEU A 188 -27.08 25.94 -14.50
CA LEU A 188 -27.22 25.09 -15.68
C LEU A 188 -28.29 24.01 -15.44
N PRO A 189 -29.15 23.72 -16.43
CA PRO A 189 -30.05 22.57 -16.37
C PRO A 189 -29.24 21.27 -16.28
N VAL A 190 -29.73 20.29 -15.51
CA VAL A 190 -29.04 19.03 -15.17
C VAL A 190 -28.55 18.26 -16.40
N LYS A 191 -29.29 18.28 -17.51
CA LYS A 191 -28.88 17.64 -18.77
C LYS A 191 -27.63 18.32 -19.37
N GLY A 192 -27.64 19.64 -19.48
CA GLY A 192 -26.50 20.41 -19.96
C GLY A 192 -25.28 20.30 -19.03
N LEU A 193 -25.51 20.06 -17.73
CA LEU A 193 -24.46 19.79 -16.76
C LEU A 193 -23.77 18.44 -17.00
N MET A 194 -24.53 17.37 -17.25
CA MET A 194 -23.98 16.04 -17.52
C MET A 194 -23.22 16.02 -18.85
N ASP A 195 -23.73 16.68 -19.89
CA ASP A 195 -23.01 16.80 -21.16
C ASP A 195 -21.72 17.61 -20.99
N LEU A 196 -21.77 18.71 -20.23
CA LEU A 196 -20.60 19.55 -19.97
C LEU A 196 -19.52 18.81 -19.15
N LEU A 197 -19.91 18.14 -18.07
CA LEU A 197 -18.98 17.42 -17.21
C LEU A 197 -18.52 16.11 -17.84
N GLY A 198 -19.38 15.36 -18.50
CA GLY A 198 -19.00 14.14 -19.22
C GLY A 198 -17.99 14.43 -20.33
N LEU A 199 -18.22 15.48 -21.13
CA LEU A 199 -17.30 15.89 -22.19
C LEU A 199 -16.06 16.61 -21.65
N LYS A 200 -16.16 17.42 -20.59
CA LYS A 200 -14.98 18.11 -20.06
C LYS A 200 -14.15 17.23 -19.15
N ILE A 201 -14.71 16.45 -18.23
CA ILE A 201 -13.92 15.57 -17.34
C ILE A 201 -13.16 14.53 -18.17
N SER A 202 -13.82 13.88 -19.15
CA SER A 202 -13.13 13.01 -20.11
C SER A 202 -12.05 13.78 -20.88
N ASN A 203 -12.34 14.94 -21.47
CA ASN A 203 -11.32 15.71 -22.20
C ASN A 203 -10.20 16.32 -21.32
N LEU A 204 -10.47 16.62 -20.05
CA LEU A 204 -9.52 17.21 -19.09
C LEU A 204 -8.56 16.15 -18.54
N ILE A 205 -8.94 14.87 -18.62
CA ILE A 205 -8.22 13.74 -18.05
C ILE A 205 -7.69 12.79 -19.14
N SER A 206 -8.30 12.75 -20.32
CA SER A 206 -7.77 12.12 -21.53
C SER A 206 -6.54 12.84 -22.08
N THR A 207 -6.37 14.14 -21.77
CA THR A 207 -5.04 14.75 -21.82
C THR A 207 -4.26 14.25 -20.60
N LYS A 208 -3.13 13.57 -20.80
CA LYS A 208 -2.19 13.04 -19.79
C LYS A 208 -1.61 14.09 -18.82
N LYS A 209 -2.30 15.21 -18.58
CA LYS A 209 -1.85 16.42 -17.90
C LYS A 209 -1.92 16.33 -16.38
N VAL A 210 -2.82 15.53 -15.81
CA VAL A 210 -2.99 15.43 -14.35
C VAL A 210 -2.56 14.04 -13.88
N ARG A 211 -1.37 13.97 -13.27
CA ARG A 211 -0.80 12.71 -12.78
C ARG A 211 -1.66 12.13 -11.66
N GLY A 212 -1.89 10.82 -11.67
CA GLY A 212 -2.62 10.13 -10.62
C GLY A 212 -4.15 10.26 -10.68
N ILE A 213 -4.70 10.88 -11.72
CA ILE A 213 -6.14 10.99 -11.93
C ILE A 213 -6.52 10.47 -13.31
N ARG A 214 -7.50 9.57 -13.36
CA ARG A 214 -8.13 9.11 -14.60
C ARG A 214 -9.65 9.03 -14.46
N THR A 215 -10.36 8.85 -15.58
CA THR A 215 -11.82 8.68 -15.58
C THR A 215 -12.22 7.40 -16.27
N GLU A 216 -13.30 6.81 -15.81
CA GLU A 216 -13.87 5.59 -16.39
C GLU A 216 -15.40 5.72 -16.38
N GLY A 217 -16.00 5.97 -17.55
CA GLY A 217 -17.41 6.37 -17.61
C GLY A 217 -17.65 7.65 -16.81
N ASN A 218 -18.51 7.56 -15.79
CA ASN A 218 -18.82 8.67 -14.88
C ASN A 218 -17.94 8.69 -13.61
N ASP A 219 -17.06 7.71 -13.45
CA ASP A 219 -16.24 7.57 -12.26
C ASP A 219 -14.94 8.37 -12.37
N LEU A 220 -14.54 8.96 -11.25
CA LEU A 220 -13.21 9.53 -11.08
C LEU A 220 -12.32 8.53 -10.33
N LEU A 221 -11.17 8.21 -10.92
CA LEU A 221 -10.23 7.25 -10.37
C LEU A 221 -8.96 7.99 -9.95
N LEU A 222 -8.55 7.79 -8.70
CA LEU A 222 -7.42 8.44 -8.06
C LEU A 222 -6.40 7.37 -7.65
N ASN A 223 -5.15 7.54 -8.04
CA ASN A 223 -4.05 6.70 -7.61
C ASN A 223 -3.34 7.35 -6.40
N PRO A 224 -3.48 6.80 -5.17
CA PRO A 224 -2.90 7.39 -3.96
C PRO A 224 -1.38 7.60 -4.04
N GLY A 225 -0.66 6.69 -4.70
CA GLY A 225 0.80 6.76 -4.86
C GLY A 225 1.27 7.84 -5.83
N GLN A 226 0.35 8.46 -6.57
CA GLN A 226 0.67 9.51 -7.55
C GLN A 226 0.12 10.89 -7.17
N ILE A 227 -0.97 10.96 -6.39
CA ILE A 227 -1.58 12.24 -5.97
C ILE A 227 -0.95 12.81 -4.70
N LEU A 228 -0.38 11.96 -3.84
CA LEU A 228 0.26 12.41 -2.61
C LEU A 228 1.66 12.99 -2.90
N PRO A 229 2.12 13.99 -2.13
CA PRO A 229 3.49 14.45 -2.21
C PRO A 229 4.49 13.33 -1.86
N PRO A 230 5.78 13.49 -2.19
CA PRO A 230 6.83 12.56 -1.77
C PRO A 230 6.83 12.33 -0.24
N PRO A 231 7.24 11.14 0.24
CA PRO A 231 7.88 10.07 -0.52
C PRO A 231 6.92 9.29 -1.42
N GLN A 232 7.46 8.62 -2.44
CA GLN A 232 6.65 7.75 -3.27
C GLN A 232 6.13 6.58 -2.44
N ILE A 233 4.83 6.35 -2.50
CA ILE A 233 4.17 5.25 -1.80
C ILE A 233 3.75 4.20 -2.83
N GLN A 234 4.09 2.96 -2.55
CA GLN A 234 3.62 1.80 -3.29
C GLN A 234 2.84 0.91 -2.33
N GLY A 235 1.63 0.51 -2.70
CA GLY A 235 0.80 -0.35 -1.87
C GLY A 235 -0.54 -0.55 -2.55
N ARG A 236 -1.13 -1.73 -2.37
CA ARG A 236 -2.46 -2.02 -2.91
C ARG A 236 -3.52 -1.57 -1.91
N LEU A 237 -4.32 -0.58 -2.28
CA LEU A 237 -5.50 -0.20 -1.52
C LEU A 237 -6.51 -1.36 -1.57
N THR A 238 -7.12 -1.69 -0.44
CA THR A 238 -8.12 -2.77 -0.31
C THR A 238 -9.44 -2.27 0.27
N ASN A 239 -9.43 -1.15 0.98
CA ASN A 239 -10.65 -0.49 1.46
C ASN A 239 -10.45 1.03 1.49
N VAL A 240 -11.54 1.77 1.27
CA VAL A 240 -11.63 3.20 1.52
C VAL A 240 -13.02 3.54 2.05
N ARG A 241 -13.09 4.43 3.05
CA ARG A 241 -14.35 4.87 3.65
C ARG A 241 -14.25 6.28 4.19
N VAL A 242 -15.39 6.96 4.26
CA VAL A 242 -15.52 8.26 4.93
C VAL A 242 -16.07 8.02 6.35
N LYS A 243 -15.46 8.64 7.36
CA LYS A 243 -15.94 8.63 8.75
C LYS A 243 -15.83 10.04 9.32
N GLY A 244 -16.95 10.76 9.40
CA GLY A 244 -16.92 12.19 9.71
C GLY A 244 -16.06 12.93 8.68
N SER A 245 -15.17 13.83 9.13
CA SER A 245 -14.25 14.57 8.26
C SER A 245 -12.98 13.79 7.86
N GLN A 246 -12.99 12.46 7.97
CA GLN A 246 -11.82 11.62 7.72
C GLN A 246 -12.06 10.66 6.56
N ILE A 247 -11.07 10.57 5.67
CA ILE A 247 -10.95 9.55 4.63
C ILE A 247 -10.00 8.48 5.15
N ILE A 248 -10.53 7.31 5.49
CA ILE A 248 -9.78 6.17 6.00
C ILE A 248 -9.47 5.23 4.86
N GLN A 249 -8.20 4.90 4.68
CA GLN A 249 -7.64 4.03 3.66
C GLN A 249 -7.00 2.81 4.31
N THR A 250 -7.33 1.63 3.81
CA THR A 250 -6.70 0.37 4.23
C THR A 250 -5.90 -0.20 3.07
N PHE A 251 -4.64 -0.51 3.33
CA PHE A 251 -3.71 -1.10 2.37
C PHE A 251 -3.43 -2.55 2.73
N GLY A 252 -3.31 -3.38 1.69
CA GLY A 252 -2.97 -4.80 1.81
C GLY A 252 -3.99 -5.60 2.62
N THR A 253 -3.54 -6.75 3.11
CA THR A 253 -4.25 -7.56 4.09
C THR A 253 -3.59 -7.34 5.45
N THR A 254 -4.41 -7.31 6.53
CA THR A 254 -3.87 -7.23 7.88
C THR A 254 -2.98 -8.44 8.13
N LEU A 255 -1.67 -8.19 8.21
CA LEU A 255 -0.72 -9.23 8.55
C LEU A 255 -0.79 -9.46 10.07
N PRO A 256 -0.65 -10.72 10.54
CA PRO A 256 -0.47 -10.99 11.95
C PRO A 256 0.67 -10.11 12.48
N ASP A 257 0.49 -9.54 13.67
CA ASP A 257 1.50 -8.70 14.30
C ASP A 257 2.75 -9.52 14.64
N ARG A 258 3.64 -9.65 13.65
CA ARG A 258 5.01 -10.15 13.83
C ARG A 258 5.96 -9.00 14.18
N GLY A 259 5.39 -7.82 14.43
CA GLY A 259 6.03 -6.55 14.67
C GLY A 259 6.66 -6.44 16.06
N SER A 260 7.32 -5.31 16.28
CA SER A 260 8.10 -5.06 17.49
C SER A 260 7.23 -5.17 18.75
N LYS A 261 7.79 -5.68 19.87
CA LYS A 261 7.11 -5.73 21.19
C LYS A 261 6.84 -4.32 21.80
N GLN A 262 6.89 -3.27 21.00
CA GLN A 262 6.78 -1.88 21.45
C GLN A 262 5.31 -1.51 21.63
N THR A 263 5.02 -0.83 22.72
CA THR A 263 3.70 -0.27 23.03
C THR A 263 3.70 1.25 22.78
N GLY A 264 2.52 1.83 22.56
CA GLY A 264 2.35 3.26 22.32
C GLY A 264 2.71 3.71 20.90
N ASN A 265 3.14 4.97 20.78
CA ASN A 265 3.37 5.67 19.52
C ASN A 265 4.83 5.48 19.09
N TYR A 266 5.08 4.84 17.94
CA TYR A 266 6.44 4.55 17.52
C TYR A 266 6.60 4.40 16.01
N MET A 267 7.86 4.53 15.57
CA MET A 267 8.34 4.03 14.29
C MET A 267 9.53 3.10 14.56
N SER A 268 9.56 1.95 13.90
CA SER A 268 10.65 0.99 13.99
C SER A 268 11.25 0.72 12.61
N TYR A 269 12.57 0.59 12.57
CA TYR A 269 13.34 0.30 11.35
C TYR A 269 14.27 -0.88 11.61
N ARG A 270 14.27 -1.87 10.71
CA ARG A 270 15.07 -3.10 10.84
C ARG A 270 15.62 -3.52 9.46
N GLY A 271 16.76 -4.21 9.43
CA GLY A 271 17.29 -4.78 8.19
C GLY A 271 18.40 -3.92 7.61
N ALA A 272 18.27 -3.44 6.37
CA ALA A 272 19.32 -2.73 5.65
C ALA A 272 19.76 -1.39 6.30
N GLN A 273 20.76 -0.74 5.70
CA GLN A 273 21.25 0.54 6.17
C GLN A 273 20.23 1.66 5.91
N LEU A 274 20.11 2.59 6.87
CA LEU A 274 19.24 3.77 6.75
C LEU A 274 19.99 5.00 7.26
N ARG A 275 19.93 6.10 6.51
CA ARG A 275 20.53 7.36 6.95
C ARG A 275 19.47 8.27 7.54
N PHE A 276 19.77 8.88 8.68
CA PHE A 276 18.97 9.93 9.32
C PHE A 276 19.88 11.10 9.69
N GLY A 277 19.69 12.26 9.08
CA GLY A 277 20.62 13.37 9.20
C GLY A 277 22.08 13.00 8.88
N LYS A 278 22.94 13.20 9.88
CA LYS A 278 24.36 12.79 9.88
C LYS A 278 24.55 11.36 10.41
N LEU A 279 23.52 10.78 11.02
CA LEU A 279 23.55 9.43 11.55
C LEU A 279 23.36 8.43 10.41
N ARG A 280 24.20 7.40 10.41
CA ARG A 280 24.03 6.23 9.56
C ARG A 280 23.74 5.05 10.46
N PHE A 281 22.56 4.46 10.26
CA PHE A 281 22.26 3.17 10.83
C PHE A 281 22.97 2.10 9.99
N LEU A 282 23.98 1.48 10.59
CA LEU A 282 24.58 0.25 10.06
C LEU A 282 24.02 -0.92 10.86
N SER A 283 23.18 -1.71 10.22
CA SER A 283 22.80 -3.01 10.73
C SER A 283 23.92 -3.99 10.46
N ARG A 284 24.53 -4.55 11.51
CA ARG A 284 25.51 -5.64 11.41
C ARG A 284 24.88 -7.03 11.54
N SER A 285 23.59 -7.09 11.86
CA SER A 285 22.80 -8.32 11.98
C SER A 285 21.32 -8.02 11.70
N LEU A 286 20.59 -8.96 11.11
CA LEU A 286 19.13 -8.84 10.83
C LEU A 286 18.26 -8.58 12.08
N GLN A 287 18.84 -8.61 13.28
CA GLN A 287 18.17 -8.38 14.56
C GLN A 287 18.22 -6.92 15.03
N THR A 288 19.09 -6.08 14.47
CA THR A 288 19.23 -4.69 14.93
C THR A 288 17.98 -3.90 14.53
N THR A 289 17.26 -3.38 15.53
CA THR A 289 16.03 -2.58 15.34
C THR A 289 16.24 -1.20 15.95
N VAL A 290 16.04 -0.14 15.17
CA VAL A 290 15.96 1.23 15.68
C VAL A 290 14.50 1.53 15.98
N VAL A 291 14.21 1.93 17.22
CA VAL A 291 12.86 2.35 17.63
C VAL A 291 12.88 3.83 17.97
N CYS A 292 12.09 4.62 17.24
CA CYS A 292 11.81 6.01 17.56
C CYS A 292 10.48 6.06 18.33
N ARG A 293 10.53 6.25 19.64
CA ARG A 293 9.31 6.51 20.43
C ARG A 293 8.90 7.97 20.31
N ILE A 294 7.60 8.17 20.15
CA ILE A 294 6.98 9.48 20.01
C ILE A 294 6.33 9.83 21.35
N TYR A 295 7.07 10.53 22.22
CA TYR A 295 6.69 10.79 23.62
C TYR A 295 5.68 11.94 23.82
N GLN A 296 5.16 12.56 22.75
CA GLN A 296 4.11 13.57 22.84
C GLN A 296 3.01 13.27 21.83
N ASP A 297 1.75 13.32 22.27
CA ASP A 297 0.56 12.97 21.48
C ASP A 297 0.32 13.84 20.24
N ASN A 298 1.11 14.89 20.02
CA ASN A 298 0.97 15.84 18.90
C ASN A 298 2.26 16.06 18.10
N THR A 299 3.28 15.21 18.24
CA THR A 299 4.53 15.47 17.54
C THR A 299 4.45 15.21 16.04
N ARG A 300 4.46 16.32 15.30
CA ARG A 300 4.64 16.42 13.86
C ARG A 300 5.87 15.63 13.42
N PHE A 301 5.67 14.46 12.83
CA PHE A 301 6.79 13.77 12.23
C PHE A 301 7.09 14.40 10.86
N ARG A 302 8.20 15.15 10.79
CA ARG A 302 8.72 15.75 9.55
C ARG A 302 10.07 15.11 9.23
N PRO A 303 10.27 14.52 8.03
CA PRO A 303 11.57 14.01 7.60
C PRO A 303 12.73 15.01 7.81
N ALA A 304 12.51 16.29 7.52
CA ALA A 304 13.54 17.33 7.62
C ALA A 304 13.89 17.82 9.05
N GLY A 305 13.26 17.30 10.12
CA GLY A 305 13.42 17.81 11.50
C GLY A 305 13.98 16.81 12.52
N ILE A 306 14.36 15.62 12.07
CA ILE A 306 14.63 14.47 12.96
C ILE A 306 16.00 14.55 13.66
N HIS A 307 16.90 15.41 13.16
CA HIS A 307 18.32 15.46 13.55
C HIS A 307 18.55 15.53 15.07
N ALA A 308 17.83 16.40 15.77
CA ALA A 308 18.04 16.62 17.20
C ALA A 308 17.57 15.44 18.06
N ARG A 309 16.47 14.80 17.68
CA ARG A 309 15.81 13.78 18.51
C ARG A 309 16.40 12.39 18.31
N LEU A 310 16.83 12.07 17.09
CA LEU A 310 17.55 10.82 16.84
C LEU A 310 18.97 10.81 17.42
N GLN A 311 19.63 11.97 17.52
CA GLN A 311 20.89 12.06 18.26
C GLN A 311 20.71 11.68 19.73
N GLN A 312 19.64 12.16 20.36
CA GLN A 312 19.33 11.85 21.76
C GLN A 312 18.98 10.37 21.97
N ALA A 313 18.22 9.76 21.05
CA ALA A 313 17.92 8.33 21.09
C ALA A 313 19.15 7.45 20.79
N ALA A 314 20.00 7.83 19.84
CA ALA A 314 21.24 7.12 19.52
C ALA A 314 22.31 7.25 20.62
N GLN A 315 22.31 8.35 21.38
CA GLN A 315 23.14 8.51 22.57
C GLN A 315 22.65 7.62 23.73
N SER A 316 21.34 7.48 23.90
CA SER A 316 20.76 6.61 24.93
C SER A 316 21.04 5.12 24.67
N ALA A 317 20.99 4.69 23.41
CA ALA A 317 21.33 3.31 23.03
C ALA A 317 22.83 2.96 23.17
N LYS A 318 23.72 3.95 23.29
CA LYS A 318 25.14 3.75 23.62
C LYS A 318 25.42 3.65 25.11
N GLN A 319 24.46 3.99 25.97
CA GLN A 319 24.59 3.90 27.43
C GLN A 319 24.08 2.57 28.01
N GLU A 320 23.43 1.74 27.20
CA GLU A 320 22.95 0.40 27.57
C GLU A 320 23.86 -0.74 27.05
N ILE A 321 25.09 -0.44 26.61
CA ILE A 321 26.13 -1.42 26.28
C ILE A 321 27.34 -1.20 27.18
#